data_AF-A0A4Y2RNT1-F1
#
_entry.id   AF-A0A4Y2RNT1-F1
#
_cell.length_a   1.000
_cell.length_b   1.000
_cell.length_c   1.000
_cell.angle_alpha   90.00
_cell.angle_beta   90.00
_cell.angle_gamma   90.00
#
_symmetry.space_group_name_H-M   'P 1'
#
loop_
_entity.id
_entity.type
_entity.pdbx_description
1 polymer ?
#
loop_
_entity_poly.entity_id
_entity_poly.type
_entity_poly.pdbx_seq_one_letter_code
_entity_poly.pdbx_strand_id
1 'polypeptide(L)'
;MVLISALPILNNIHCGIYPASLSSLVILIVLVTFLFLANADITFCGIHQLEHYISGESLVPFTVQLAACIVYSFCLWVTTILFLRHTLKLLLMYKGWMYEVHLKRFSFKTYIWATLVRTLTAKRRPMLYSFQSSLPRLPLPSLEETMERYLQTVRPLLDEERYEKMNQMTYEFKNGVGKKLQHYLWMKSWWSSNYGKLPCLCFQQL
;
A
#
# COMPACT_ATOMS: atom_id res chain seq x y z
N MET A 1 -3.02 26.71 -16.99
CA MET A 1 -3.36 26.68 -15.54
C MET A 1 -4.02 25.38 -15.10
N VAL A 2 -4.89 24.74 -15.92
CA VAL A 2 -5.52 23.43 -15.61
C VAL A 2 -4.52 22.25 -15.64
N LEU A 3 -3.45 22.31 -16.43
CA LEU A 3 -2.47 21.22 -16.52
C LEU A 3 -1.64 21.02 -15.24
N ILE A 4 -1.41 22.06 -14.43
CA ILE A 4 -0.53 22.00 -13.27
C ILE A 4 -1.25 21.43 -12.04
N SER A 5 -2.55 21.68 -11.89
CA SER A 5 -3.40 21.10 -10.84
C SER A 5 -3.74 19.63 -11.08
N ALA A 6 -3.69 19.16 -12.33
CA ALA A 6 -3.93 17.76 -12.68
C ALA A 6 -2.71 16.86 -12.41
N LEU A 7 -1.49 17.41 -12.40
CA LEU A 7 -0.25 16.65 -12.16
C LEU A 7 -0.25 15.85 -10.86
N PRO A 8 -0.60 16.39 -9.68
CA PRO A 8 -0.61 15.59 -8.44
C PRO A 8 -1.69 14.49 -8.46
N ILE A 9 -2.85 14.74 -9.07
CA ILE A 9 -3.95 13.77 -9.16
C ILE A 9 -3.57 12.64 -10.13
N LEU A 10 -3.06 13.00 -11.31
CA LEU A 10 -2.61 12.05 -12.33
C LEU A 10 -1.42 11.24 -11.82
N ASN A 11 -0.50 11.87 -11.08
CA ASN A 11 0.63 11.18 -10.44
C ASN A 11 0.14 10.22 -9.35
N ASN A 12 -0.87 10.60 -8.55
CA ASN A 12 -1.46 9.72 -7.55
C ASN A 12 -2.21 8.53 -8.19
N ILE A 13 -2.92 8.75 -9.30
CA ILE A 13 -3.58 7.69 -10.08
C ILE A 13 -2.52 6.78 -10.74
N HIS A 14 -1.47 7.35 -11.31
CA HIS A 14 -0.39 6.59 -11.94
C HIS A 14 0.40 5.76 -10.91
N CYS A 15 0.70 6.32 -9.73
CA CYS A 15 1.26 5.59 -8.59
C CYS A 15 0.27 4.56 -8.01
N GLY A 16 -1.04 4.86 -8.06
CA GLY A 16 -2.14 4.00 -7.65
C GLY A 16 -2.41 2.84 -8.59
N ILE A 17 -1.98 2.91 -9.85
CA ILE A 17 -2.13 1.86 -10.87
C ILE A 17 -0.82 1.05 -11.02
N TYR A 18 0.31 1.56 -10.52
CA TYR A 18 1.57 0.83 -10.46
C TYR A 18 1.39 -0.50 -9.67
N PRO A 19 1.91 -1.64 -10.17
CA PRO A 19 2.90 -1.79 -11.24
C PRO A 19 2.33 -2.09 -12.65
N ALA A 20 1.02 -2.01 -12.87
CA ALA A 20 0.42 -2.13 -14.20
C ALA A 20 0.39 -0.77 -14.92
N SER A 21 0.30 -0.76 -16.25
CA SER A 21 0.16 0.47 -17.06
C SER A 21 -1.21 0.51 -17.73
N LEU A 22 -1.76 1.70 -18.02
CA LEU A 22 -3.01 1.83 -18.79
C LEU A 22 -2.90 1.16 -20.18
N SER A 23 -1.71 1.15 -20.78
CA SER A 23 -1.45 0.42 -22.02
C SER A 23 -1.71 -1.08 -21.89
N SER A 24 -1.39 -1.69 -20.75
CA SER A 24 -1.66 -3.11 -20.52
C SER A 24 -3.15 -3.44 -20.47
N LEU A 25 -3.99 -2.50 -20.03
CA LEU A 25 -5.44 -2.65 -20.05
C LEU A 25 -5.98 -2.60 -21.49
N VAL A 26 -5.52 -1.65 -22.30
CA VAL A 26 -5.93 -1.55 -23.70
C VAL A 26 -5.52 -2.80 -24.49
N ILE A 27 -4.29 -3.28 -24.29
CA ILE A 27 -3.81 -4.54 -24.90
C ILE A 27 -4.69 -5.72 -24.49
N LEU A 28 -5.08 -5.80 -23.22
CA LEU A 28 -5.94 -6.89 -22.72
C LEU A 28 -7.35 -6.82 -23.32
N ILE A 29 -7.94 -5.62 -23.41
CA ILE A 29 -9.24 -5.42 -24.06
C ILE A 29 -9.19 -5.84 -25.53
N VAL A 30 -8.18 -5.38 -26.28
CA VAL A 30 -8.01 -5.73 -27.71
C VAL A 30 -7.77 -7.24 -27.87
N LEU A 31 -6.96 -7.85 -27.01
CA LEU A 31 -6.69 -9.28 -27.05
C LEU A 31 -7.95 -10.11 -26.77
N VAL A 32 -8.71 -9.77 -25.72
CA VAL A 32 -9.93 -10.50 -25.33
C VAL A 32 -11.02 -10.34 -26.38
N THR A 33 -11.20 -9.15 -26.92
CA THR A 33 -12.18 -8.91 -28.01
C THR A 33 -11.78 -9.65 -29.29
N PHE A 34 -10.51 -9.64 -29.67
CA PHE A 34 -10.01 -10.40 -30.82
C PHE A 34 -10.22 -11.93 -30.65
N LEU A 35 -9.90 -12.47 -29.47
CA LEU A 35 -10.09 -13.90 -29.19
C LEU A 35 -11.56 -14.31 -29.18
N PHE A 36 -12.44 -13.44 -28.68
CA PHE A 36 -13.88 -13.64 -28.73
C PHE A 36 -14.40 -13.68 -30.17
N LEU A 37 -13.96 -12.74 -31.02
CA LEU A 37 -14.31 -12.75 -32.45
C LEU A 37 -13.75 -13.97 -33.20
N ALA A 38 -12.64 -14.54 -32.72
CA ALA A 38 -12.05 -15.76 -33.28
C ALA A 38 -12.73 -17.06 -32.78
N ASN A 39 -13.83 -16.96 -32.00
CA ASN A 39 -14.52 -18.09 -31.37
C ASN A 39 -13.59 -18.99 -30.53
N ALA A 40 -12.56 -18.40 -29.91
CA ALA A 40 -11.67 -19.11 -28.99
C ALA A 40 -12.17 -18.93 -27.56
N ASP A 41 -12.86 -19.94 -27.02
CA ASP A 41 -13.43 -19.94 -25.66
C ASP A 41 -12.36 -20.08 -24.56
N ILE A 42 -11.43 -19.12 -24.48
CA ILE A 42 -10.38 -19.07 -23.45
C ILE A 42 -10.92 -18.46 -22.14
N THR A 43 -12.05 -17.74 -22.19
CA THR A 43 -12.60 -16.94 -21.10
C THR A 43 -13.52 -17.69 -20.14
N PHE A 44 -13.45 -19.04 -20.11
CA PHE A 44 -14.19 -19.90 -19.17
C PHE A 44 -15.71 -19.54 -19.06
N CYS A 45 -16.35 -19.19 -20.18
CA CYS A 45 -17.77 -18.77 -20.24
C CYS A 45 -18.14 -17.51 -19.41
N GLY A 46 -17.16 -16.79 -18.84
CA GLY A 46 -17.43 -15.61 -18.02
C GLY A 46 -18.06 -14.44 -18.78
N ILE A 47 -17.83 -14.35 -20.10
CA ILE A 47 -18.42 -13.31 -20.96
C ILE A 47 -19.93 -13.54 -21.13
N HIS A 48 -20.37 -14.79 -21.32
CA HIS A 48 -21.78 -15.12 -21.45
C HIS A 48 -22.57 -14.91 -20.15
N GLN A 49 -21.93 -15.15 -19.00
CA GLN A 49 -22.53 -14.81 -17.70
C GLN A 49 -22.79 -13.30 -17.60
N LEU A 50 -21.83 -12.47 -18.02
CA LEU A 50 -21.97 -11.01 -18.02
C LEU A 50 -23.00 -10.51 -19.04
N GLU A 51 -23.11 -11.18 -20.20
CA GLU A 51 -24.10 -10.89 -21.23
C GLU A 51 -25.53 -11.02 -20.68
N HIS A 52 -25.81 -12.04 -19.87
CA HIS A 52 -27.11 -12.22 -19.21
C HIS A 52 -27.44 -11.09 -18.22
N TYR A 53 -26.44 -10.54 -17.51
CA TYR A 53 -26.66 -9.41 -16.59
C TYR A 53 -26.84 -8.07 -17.30
N ILE A 54 -26.28 -7.89 -18.51
CA ILE A 54 -26.28 -6.62 -19.26
C ILE A 54 -27.44 -6.54 -20.27
N SER A 55 -28.04 -7.67 -20.63
CA SER A 55 -29.14 -7.75 -21.60
C SER A 55 -30.41 -7.05 -21.07
N GLY A 56 -30.53 -5.75 -21.32
CA GLY A 56 -31.78 -5.00 -21.23
C GLY A 56 -32.51 -5.04 -22.57
N GLU A 57 -33.85 -5.04 -22.55
CA GLU A 57 -34.74 -5.30 -23.70
C GLU A 57 -34.57 -4.40 -24.95
N SER A 58 -33.68 -3.41 -24.94
CA SER A 58 -33.56 -2.39 -25.98
C SER A 58 -32.22 -2.34 -26.71
N LEU A 59 -31.23 -3.20 -26.37
CA LEU A 59 -29.88 -3.13 -26.93
C LEU A 59 -29.64 -4.16 -28.05
N VAL A 60 -28.89 -3.76 -29.07
CA VAL A 60 -28.46 -4.65 -30.17
C VAL A 60 -27.52 -5.73 -29.61
N PRO A 61 -27.66 -7.01 -29.98
CA PRO A 61 -26.87 -8.12 -29.40
C PRO A 61 -25.35 -7.89 -29.49
N PHE A 62 -24.88 -7.29 -30.59
CA PHE A 62 -23.47 -6.94 -30.78
C PHE A 62 -22.94 -5.94 -29.75
N THR A 63 -23.76 -4.97 -29.32
CA THR A 63 -23.37 -3.95 -28.33
C THR A 63 -23.24 -4.52 -26.92
N VAL A 64 -24.11 -5.47 -26.56
CA VAL A 64 -24.07 -6.17 -25.27
C VAL A 64 -22.81 -7.02 -25.18
N GLN A 65 -22.42 -7.70 -26.26
CA GLN A 65 -21.21 -8.52 -26.32
C GLN A 65 -19.93 -7.69 -26.16
N LEU A 66 -19.80 -6.58 -26.89
CA LEU A 66 -18.65 -5.70 -26.75
C LEU A 66 -18.56 -5.10 -25.34
N ALA A 67 -19.70 -4.70 -24.76
CA ALA A 67 -19.75 -4.21 -23.39
C ALA A 67 -19.31 -5.28 -22.38
N ALA A 68 -19.78 -6.53 -22.53
CA ALA A 68 -19.37 -7.66 -21.71
C ALA A 68 -17.86 -7.93 -21.81
N CYS A 69 -17.26 -7.88 -23.01
CA CYS A 69 -15.82 -8.03 -23.20
C CYS A 69 -15.01 -6.94 -22.49
N ILE A 70 -15.45 -5.67 -22.56
CA ILE A 70 -14.78 -4.55 -21.90
C ILE A 70 -14.86 -4.70 -20.37
N VAL A 71 -16.05 -5.00 -19.84
CA VAL A 71 -16.27 -5.18 -18.39
C VAL A 71 -15.45 -6.37 -17.87
N TYR A 72 -15.46 -7.49 -18.58
CA TYR A 72 -14.67 -8.67 -18.22
C TYR A 72 -13.17 -8.36 -18.21
N SER A 73 -12.67 -7.68 -19.25
CA SER A 73 -11.27 -7.27 -19.36
C SER A 73 -10.84 -6.33 -18.24
N PHE A 74 -11.70 -5.39 -17.86
CA PHE A 74 -11.46 -4.50 -16.73
C PHE A 74 -11.36 -5.28 -15.41
N CYS A 75 -12.28 -6.22 -15.17
CA CYS A 75 -12.27 -7.06 -13.97
C CYS A 75 -11.01 -7.95 -13.89
N LEU A 76 -10.63 -8.59 -14.99
CA LEU A 76 -9.39 -9.37 -15.07
C LEU A 76 -8.14 -8.51 -14.83
N TRP A 77 -8.14 -7.29 -15.36
CA TRP A 77 -7.02 -6.39 -15.18
C TRP A 77 -6.88 -5.93 -13.72
N VAL A 78 -8.00 -5.54 -13.07
CA VAL A 78 -8.03 -5.17 -11.65
C VAL A 78 -7.60 -6.33 -10.75
N THR A 79 -8.12 -7.54 -10.98
CA THR A 79 -7.74 -8.72 -10.19
C THR A 79 -6.26 -9.05 -10.34
N THR A 80 -5.70 -8.95 -11.54
CA THR A 80 -4.26 -9.13 -11.80
C THR A 80 -3.41 -8.11 -11.04
N ILE A 81 -3.84 -6.84 -10.99
CA ILE A 81 -3.16 -5.78 -10.22
C ILE A 81 -3.19 -6.10 -8.72
N LEU A 82 -4.35 -6.44 -8.18
CA LEU A 82 -4.51 -6.76 -6.76
C LEU A 82 -3.67 -8.00 -6.39
N PHE A 83 -3.74 -9.06 -7.21
CA PHE A 83 -2.93 -10.26 -7.03
C PHE A 83 -1.44 -9.94 -6.99
N LEU A 84 -0.94 -9.17 -7.95
CA LEU A 84 0.47 -8.76 -7.98
C LEU A 84 0.85 -7.89 -6.77
N ARG A 85 -0.04 -7.02 -6.30
CA ARG A 85 0.18 -6.22 -5.09
C ARG A 85 0.24 -7.07 -3.83
N HIS A 86 -0.67 -8.02 -3.68
CA HIS A 86 -0.69 -8.92 -2.53
C HIS A 86 0.52 -9.84 -2.51
N THR A 87 0.89 -10.43 -3.65
CA THR A 87 2.10 -11.26 -3.78
C THR A 87 3.37 -10.47 -3.49
N LEU A 88 3.52 -9.25 -4.02
CA LEU A 88 4.66 -8.39 -3.68
C LEU A 88 4.70 -8.03 -2.19
N LYS A 89 3.56 -7.72 -1.57
CA LYS A 89 3.50 -7.49 -0.12
C LYS A 89 3.94 -8.70 0.68
N LEU A 90 3.48 -9.90 0.32
CA LEU A 90 3.87 -11.15 0.99
C LEU A 90 5.36 -11.45 0.81
N LEU A 91 5.89 -11.23 -0.40
CA LEU A 91 7.32 -11.35 -0.67
C LEU A 91 8.11 -10.36 0.19
N LEU A 92 7.76 -9.08 0.19
CA LEU A 92 8.47 -8.05 0.95
C LEU A 92 8.31 -8.19 2.47
N MET A 93 7.28 -8.88 2.94
CA MET A 93 7.08 -9.20 4.35
C MET A 93 8.10 -10.24 4.86
N TYR A 94 8.67 -11.06 3.98
CA TYR A 94 9.72 -12.01 4.36
C TYR A 94 10.98 -11.25 4.81
N LYS A 95 11.29 -11.30 6.11
CA LYS A 95 12.47 -10.68 6.72
C LYS A 95 13.62 -11.65 7.01
N GLY A 96 13.43 -12.95 6.75
CA GLY A 96 14.43 -13.99 7.05
C GLY A 96 15.77 -13.75 6.35
N TRP A 97 15.71 -13.21 5.12
CA TRP A 97 16.91 -12.90 4.34
C TRP A 97 17.86 -11.91 5.04
N MET A 98 17.36 -10.97 5.85
CA MET A 98 18.16 -9.93 6.51
C MET A 98 19.01 -10.49 7.65
N TYR A 99 18.45 -11.43 8.41
CA TYR A 99 19.16 -12.07 9.52
C TYR A 99 20.16 -13.12 9.03
N GLU A 100 19.88 -13.75 7.88
CA GLU A 100 20.75 -14.74 7.24
C GLU A 100 22.03 -14.17 6.65
N VAL A 101 22.12 -12.85 6.37
CA VAL A 101 23.37 -12.23 5.86
C VAL A 101 24.55 -12.43 6.80
N HIS A 102 24.30 -12.57 8.10
CA HIS A 102 25.33 -12.79 9.12
C HIS A 102 25.76 -14.26 9.23
N LEU A 103 25.03 -15.19 8.60
CA LEU A 103 25.36 -16.61 8.57
C LEU A 103 26.00 -16.98 7.22
N LYS A 104 27.10 -17.76 7.26
CA LYS A 104 27.81 -18.23 6.04
C LYS A 104 26.98 -19.16 5.12
N ARG A 105 25.79 -19.61 5.54
CA ARG A 105 24.93 -20.53 4.78
C ARG A 105 23.55 -19.89 4.54
N PHE A 106 23.20 -19.73 3.27
CA PHE A 106 21.88 -19.22 2.86
C PHE A 106 20.83 -20.32 2.87
N SER A 107 19.62 -20.00 3.33
CA SER A 107 18.48 -20.93 3.29
C SER A 107 17.92 -21.07 1.88
N PHE A 108 17.48 -22.26 1.49
CA PHE A 108 16.82 -22.52 0.20
C PHE A 108 15.58 -21.64 0.01
N LYS A 109 14.89 -21.28 1.10
CA LYS A 109 13.76 -20.34 1.11
C LYS A 109 14.16 -18.95 0.63
N THR A 110 15.33 -18.48 1.04
CA THR A 110 15.88 -17.17 0.64
C THR A 110 16.27 -17.14 -0.82
N TYR A 111 16.77 -18.25 -1.37
CA TYR A 111 17.09 -18.38 -2.80
C TYR A 111 15.83 -18.35 -3.68
N ILE A 112 14.80 -19.13 -3.31
CA ILE A 112 13.50 -19.11 -4.01
C ILE A 112 12.90 -17.70 -3.94
N TRP A 113 12.88 -17.11 -2.74
CA TRP A 113 12.38 -15.76 -2.54
C TRP A 113 13.10 -14.73 -3.42
N ALA A 114 14.44 -14.74 -3.45
CA ALA A 114 15.22 -13.81 -4.26
C ALA A 114 14.95 -13.99 -5.76
N THR A 115 14.79 -15.24 -6.21
CA THR A 115 14.45 -15.56 -7.61
C THR A 115 13.05 -15.06 -7.98
N LEU A 116 12.06 -15.24 -7.09
CA LEU A 116 10.70 -14.74 -7.27
C LEU A 116 10.66 -13.19 -7.28
N VAL A 117 11.34 -12.54 -6.34
CA VAL A 117 11.45 -11.07 -6.31
C VAL A 117 12.09 -10.56 -7.60
N ARG A 118 13.16 -11.22 -8.05
CA ARG A 118 13.89 -10.84 -9.27
C ARG A 118 13.03 -11.03 -10.51
N THR A 119 12.30 -12.13 -10.67
CA THR A 119 11.44 -12.34 -11.84
C THR A 119 10.25 -11.37 -11.88
N LEU A 120 9.61 -11.09 -10.73
CA LEU A 120 8.48 -10.17 -10.64
C LEU A 120 8.88 -8.70 -10.78
N THR A 121 10.09 -8.33 -10.32
CA THR A 121 10.58 -6.94 -10.30
C THR A 121 11.51 -6.60 -11.47
N ALA A 122 12.32 -7.54 -11.99
CA ALA A 122 13.36 -7.24 -12.97
C ALA A 122 12.85 -6.73 -14.31
N LYS A 123 11.63 -7.10 -14.72
CA LYS A 123 11.05 -6.64 -15.99
C LYS A 123 10.51 -5.20 -15.91
N ARG A 124 10.46 -4.59 -14.72
CA ARG A 124 9.87 -3.27 -14.50
C ARG A 124 10.92 -2.38 -13.84
N ARG A 125 11.38 -1.33 -14.52
CA ARG A 125 12.23 -0.31 -13.87
C ARG A 125 11.42 0.28 -12.71
N PRO A 126 11.81 0.07 -11.45
CA PRO A 126 11.09 0.65 -10.35
C PRO A 126 11.31 2.16 -10.40
N MET A 127 10.24 2.93 -10.63
CA MET A 127 10.32 4.37 -10.39
C MET A 127 10.59 4.58 -8.90
N LEU A 128 11.45 5.53 -8.57
CA LEU A 128 12.04 5.73 -7.23
C LEU A 128 11.01 6.01 -6.10
N TYR A 129 9.72 6.11 -6.42
CA TYR A 129 8.62 6.35 -5.47
C TYR A 129 7.42 5.41 -5.66
N SER A 130 7.49 4.45 -6.58
CA SER A 130 6.34 3.61 -6.93
C SER A 130 5.93 2.64 -5.82
N PHE A 131 6.87 2.29 -4.93
CA PHE A 131 6.60 1.45 -3.76
C PHE A 131 6.24 2.25 -2.50
N GLN A 132 6.33 3.59 -2.49
CA GLN A 132 6.01 4.41 -1.31
C GLN A 132 4.56 4.21 -0.83
N SER A 133 3.63 4.04 -1.77
CA SER A 133 2.22 3.73 -1.46
C SER A 133 2.01 2.35 -0.83
N SER A 134 2.99 1.46 -0.94
CA SER A 134 2.96 0.11 -0.39
C SER A 134 3.72 -0.03 0.93
N LEU A 135 4.41 1.02 1.39
CA LEU A 135 5.10 0.99 2.67
C LEU A 135 4.08 0.93 3.82
N PRO A 136 4.31 0.08 4.83
CA PRO A 136 3.46 0.05 6.01
C PRO A 136 3.56 1.40 6.74
N ARG A 137 2.41 1.88 7.23
CA ARG A 137 2.38 3.05 8.11
C ARG A 137 3.19 2.77 9.36
N LEU A 138 3.93 3.77 9.83
CA LEU A 138 4.69 3.65 11.07
C LEU A 138 3.72 3.36 12.22
N PRO A 139 3.96 2.34 13.06
CA PRO A 139 3.14 2.11 14.24
C PRO A 139 3.33 3.25 15.22
N LEU A 140 2.26 3.65 15.90
CA LEU A 140 2.32 4.60 16.99
C LEU A 140 2.57 3.82 18.29
N PRO A 141 3.69 4.03 19.01
CA PRO A 141 3.93 3.36 20.29
C PRO A 141 2.88 3.75 21.32
N SER A 142 2.65 2.88 22.31
CA SER A 142 1.72 3.20 23.39
C SER A 142 2.26 4.32 24.27
N LEU A 143 1.37 5.05 24.92
CA LEU A 143 1.76 6.11 25.85
C LEU A 143 2.59 5.53 27.01
N GLU A 144 2.21 4.37 27.54
CA GLU A 144 2.87 3.72 28.68
C GLU A 144 4.30 3.30 28.33
N GLU A 145 4.47 2.63 27.19
CA GLU A 145 5.78 2.21 26.70
C GLU A 145 6.70 3.42 26.42
N THR A 146 6.13 4.51 25.89
CA THR A 146 6.89 5.75 25.65
C THR A 146 7.36 6.39 26.95
N MET A 147 6.48 6.45 27.96
CA MET A 147 6.80 7.01 29.28
C MET A 147 7.83 6.16 30.04
N GLU A 148 7.71 4.84 29.98
CA GLU A 148 8.67 3.92 30.61
C GLU A 148 10.06 4.04 29.96
N ARG A 149 10.14 4.01 28.62
CA ARG A 149 11.40 4.20 27.89
C ARG A 149 12.01 5.57 28.16
N TYR A 150 11.19 6.60 28.28
CA TYR A 150 11.64 7.94 28.65
C TYR A 150 12.33 7.94 30.03
N LEU A 151 11.68 7.40 31.06
CA LEU A 151 12.24 7.29 32.41
C LEU A 151 13.53 6.48 32.43
N GLN A 152 13.59 5.36 31.70
CA GLN A 152 14.82 4.56 31.56
C GLN A 152 15.96 5.35 30.91
N THR A 153 15.64 6.19 29.92
CA THR A 153 16.64 7.00 29.19
C THR A 153 17.17 8.16 30.03
N VAL A 154 16.33 8.80 30.84
CA VAL A 154 16.76 9.93 31.69
C VAL A 154 17.36 9.51 33.03
N ARG A 155 17.13 8.26 33.47
CA ARG A 155 17.69 7.70 34.71
C ARG A 155 19.20 7.93 34.88
N PRO A 156 20.08 7.62 33.91
CA PRO A 156 21.52 7.85 34.08
C PRO A 156 21.94 9.33 34.09
N LEU A 157 21.03 10.27 33.78
CA LEU A 157 21.32 11.70 33.68
C LEU A 157 20.86 12.49 34.91
N LEU A 158 20.13 11.88 35.83
CA LEU A 158 19.44 12.55 36.93
C LEU A 158 19.83 11.94 38.28
N ASP A 159 19.97 12.80 39.29
CA ASP A 159 20.06 12.39 40.69
C ASP A 159 18.71 11.84 41.18
N GLU A 160 18.72 11.04 42.25
CA GLU A 160 17.54 10.31 42.75
C GLU A 160 16.33 11.23 43.03
N GLU A 161 16.55 12.39 43.63
CA GLU A 161 15.49 13.36 43.94
C GLU A 161 14.83 13.92 42.66
N ARG A 162 15.63 14.19 41.62
CA ARG A 162 15.14 14.69 40.32
C ARG A 162 14.43 13.59 39.54
N TYR A 163 14.93 12.35 39.65
CA TYR A 163 14.30 11.19 39.05
C TYR A 163 12.90 10.95 39.63
N GLU A 164 12.74 11.01 40.94
CA GLU A 164 11.43 10.82 41.59
C GLU A 164 10.42 11.89 41.17
N LYS A 165 10.86 13.15 41.10
CA LYS A 165 10.03 14.25 40.58
C LYS A 165 9.62 14.00 39.12
N MET A 166 10.54 13.54 38.28
CA MET A 166 10.24 13.18 36.89
C MET A 166 9.27 12.01 36.77
N ASN A 167 9.40 11.00 37.65
CA ASN A 167 8.51 9.86 37.72
C ASN A 167 7.07 10.31 38.04
N GLN A 168 6.91 11.19 39.04
CA GLN A 168 5.61 11.76 39.38
C GLN A 168 4.99 12.56 38.22
N MET A 169 5.74 13.46 37.58
CA MET A 169 5.25 14.22 36.42
C MET A 169 4.86 13.32 35.25
N THR A 170 5.63 12.25 35.03
CA THR A 170 5.35 11.25 33.99
C THR A 170 4.05 10.50 34.29
N TYR A 171 3.80 10.15 35.56
CA TYR A 171 2.55 9.55 36.01
C TYR A 171 1.35 10.48 35.83
N GLU A 172 1.48 11.75 36.22
CA GLU A 172 0.45 12.78 36.05
C GLU A 172 0.15 13.02 34.56
N PHE A 173 1.18 13.11 33.72
CA PHE A 173 1.02 13.25 32.27
C PHE A 173 0.32 12.04 31.66
N LYS A 174 0.77 10.83 32.01
CA LYS A 174 0.17 9.56 31.56
C LYS A 174 -1.32 9.48 31.92
N ASN A 175 -1.71 9.95 33.11
CA ASN A 175 -3.09 9.85 33.58
C ASN A 175 -3.97 11.05 33.21
N GLY A 176 -3.37 12.21 32.89
CA GLY A 176 -4.05 13.44 32.53
C GLY A 176 -4.00 13.72 31.02
N VAL A 177 -3.26 14.77 30.65
CA VAL A 177 -3.24 15.35 29.29
C VAL A 177 -2.68 14.38 28.24
N GLY A 178 -1.75 13.49 28.64
CA GLY A 178 -1.11 12.54 27.74
C GLY A 178 -2.10 11.60 27.03
N LYS A 179 -3.19 11.19 27.69
CA LYS A 179 -4.25 10.36 27.05
C LYS A 179 -4.94 11.10 25.91
N LYS A 180 -5.25 12.39 26.10
CA LYS A 180 -5.89 13.23 25.08
C LYS A 180 -4.95 13.43 23.89
N LEU A 181 -3.67 13.74 24.16
CA LEU A 181 -2.65 13.90 23.11
C LEU A 181 -2.42 12.60 22.33
N GLN A 182 -2.34 11.45 23.02
CA GLN A 182 -2.20 10.15 22.37
C GLN A 182 -3.41 9.83 21.48
N HIS A 183 -4.63 10.22 21.90
CA HIS A 183 -5.82 10.07 21.08
C HIS A 183 -5.76 10.94 19.82
N TYR A 184 -5.31 12.20 19.93
CA TYR A 184 -5.09 13.06 18.76
C TYR A 184 -4.02 12.49 17.82
N LEU A 185 -2.93 11.94 18.35
CA LEU A 185 -1.88 11.30 17.55
C LEU A 185 -2.39 10.04 16.85
N TRP A 186 -3.21 9.24 17.53
CA TRP A 186 -3.85 8.07 16.94
C TRP A 186 -4.77 8.47 15.79
N MET A 187 -5.62 9.46 16.00
CA MET A 187 -6.45 10.04 14.94
C MET A 187 -5.57 10.54 13.79
N LYS A 188 -4.55 11.36 14.06
CA LYS A 188 -3.62 11.87 13.04
C LYS A 188 -2.92 10.75 12.27
N SER A 189 -2.56 9.64 12.91
CA SER A 189 -1.91 8.49 12.27
C SER A 189 -2.78 7.78 11.24
N TRP A 190 -4.11 7.93 11.34
CA TRP A 190 -5.04 7.42 10.35
C TRP A 190 -5.05 8.27 9.08
N TRP A 191 -5.01 9.60 9.22
CA TRP A 191 -5.16 10.55 8.11
C TRP A 191 -3.83 10.93 7.45
N SER A 192 -2.72 10.88 8.18
CA SER A 192 -1.39 11.19 7.63
C SER A 192 -0.64 9.94 7.20
N SER A 193 0.04 10.00 6.04
CA SER A 193 0.98 8.95 5.62
C SER A 193 2.15 8.79 6.60
N ASN A 194 2.49 9.86 7.34
CA ASN A 194 3.50 9.84 8.39
C ASN A 194 3.10 10.81 9.52
N TYR A 195 2.82 10.30 10.72
CA TYR A 195 2.38 11.13 11.85
C TYR A 195 3.49 12.05 12.41
N GLY A 196 4.77 11.72 12.17
CA GLY A 196 5.94 12.50 12.60
C GLY A 196 6.31 13.66 11.67
N LYS A 197 5.84 13.63 10.41
CA LYS A 197 5.87 14.82 9.54
C LYS A 197 4.80 15.80 10.03
N LEU A 198 5.21 16.80 10.80
CA LEU A 198 4.41 18.00 11.03
C LEU A 198 4.51 18.89 9.78
N PRO A 199 3.40 19.45 9.28
CA PRO A 199 3.47 20.50 8.28
C PRO A 199 4.31 21.63 8.87
N CYS A 200 5.32 22.10 8.14
CA CYS A 200 6.18 23.21 8.58
C CYS A 200 5.40 24.48 8.97
N LEU A 201 4.12 24.57 8.61
CA LEU A 201 3.20 25.65 8.92
C LEU A 201 2.81 25.77 10.40
N CYS A 202 3.03 24.75 11.24
CA CYS A 202 2.65 24.82 12.65
C CYS A 202 3.74 25.38 13.58
N PHE A 203 4.98 25.55 13.09
CA PHE A 203 6.10 26.04 13.90
C PHE A 203 6.30 27.57 13.82
N GLN A 204 5.35 28.28 13.21
CA GLN A 204 5.43 29.74 13.01
C GLN A 204 4.53 30.52 13.98
N GLN A 205 3.94 29.87 14.98
CA GLN A 205 3.03 30.48 15.96
C GLN A 205 3.38 30.17 17.44
N LEU A 206 4.60 29.72 17.73
CA LEU A 206 5.13 29.62 19.09
C LEU A 206 6.51 30.24 19.16
#